data_AF-Q4QQB9-F1
#
_entry.id   AF-Q4QQB9-F1
#
_cell.length_a   1.000
_cell.length_b   1.000
_cell.length_c   1.000
_cell.angle_alpha   90.00
_cell.angle_beta   90.00
_cell.angle_gamma   90.00
#
_symmetry.space_group_name_H-M   'P 1'
#
loop_
_entity.id
_entity.type
_entity.pdbx_description
1 polymer ?
#
loop_
_entity_poly.entity_id
_entity_poly.type
_entity_poly.pdbx_seq_one_letter_code
_entity_poly.pdbx_strand_id
1 'polypeptide(L)'
;MLSRVFCMRLNTYGVVIGWLGVILSFLATILLSLALGFVDEIAQQIAKGSEDSNKTATEIRSVLIIVFSVYLALKVINLLASAMLVAGTVKERHLLLLPWLINNGVLLVFGIITNIAMLAQIIGNTSFLSALPIIFVDVGLLLLTWYLYYGIYSLFKQIQASREIQRPLIPQPTQQTNSYPSYTKI
;
A
#
# COMPACT_ATOMS: atom_id res chain seq x y z
N MET A 1 -7.13 -19.75 -7.06
CA MET A 1 -7.42 -18.30 -7.21
C MET A 1 -8.76 -18.01 -6.58
N LEU A 2 -8.90 -16.89 -5.87
CA LEU A 2 -10.20 -16.44 -5.39
C LEU A 2 -10.98 -15.84 -6.56
N SER A 3 -12.22 -16.28 -6.76
CA SER A 3 -13.15 -15.66 -7.73
C SER A 3 -14.01 -14.57 -7.10
N ARG A 4 -14.10 -14.55 -5.76
CA ARG A 4 -14.81 -13.56 -4.97
C ARG A 4 -14.06 -13.30 -3.67
N VAL A 5 -14.08 -12.04 -3.23
CA VAL A 5 -13.58 -11.59 -1.92
C VAL A 5 -14.74 -10.85 -1.27
N PHE A 6 -15.10 -11.16 -0.01
CA PHE A 6 -16.31 -10.63 0.64
C PHE A 6 -17.59 -10.73 -0.24
N CYS A 7 -17.78 -11.85 -0.93
CA CYS A 7 -18.89 -12.07 -1.88
C CYS A 7 -18.93 -11.11 -3.09
N MET A 8 -18.00 -10.15 -3.22
CA MET A 8 -17.92 -9.22 -4.34
C MET A 8 -17.09 -9.81 -5.48
N ARG A 9 -17.37 -9.36 -6.71
CA ARG A 9 -16.50 -9.63 -7.88
C ARG A 9 -15.13 -8.99 -7.63
N LEU A 10 -14.06 -9.68 -8.03
CA LEU A 10 -12.68 -9.21 -7.83
C LEU A 10 -12.43 -7.81 -8.40
N ASN A 11 -13.04 -7.47 -9.54
CA ASN A 11 -12.90 -6.15 -10.15
C ASN A 11 -13.49 -5.05 -9.23
N THR A 12 -14.73 -5.23 -8.75
CA THR A 12 -15.37 -4.32 -7.79
C THR A 12 -14.55 -4.21 -6.50
N TYR A 13 -14.06 -5.34 -5.99
CA TYR A 13 -13.21 -5.37 -4.80
C TYR A 13 -11.93 -4.55 -4.98
N GLY A 14 -11.22 -4.70 -6.09
CA GLY A 14 -10.01 -3.94 -6.37
C GLY A 14 -10.24 -2.44 -6.48
N VAL A 15 -11.36 -2.03 -7.09
CA VAL A 15 -11.77 -0.62 -7.15
C VAL A 15 -12.08 -0.08 -5.75
N VAL A 16 -12.85 -0.81 -4.93
CA VAL A 16 -13.22 -0.40 -3.57
C VAL A 16 -12.00 -0.28 -2.66
N ILE A 17 -11.10 -1.27 -2.68
CA ILE A 17 -9.85 -1.22 -1.89
C ILE A 17 -8.94 -0.10 -2.36
N GLY A 18 -8.83 0.11 -3.68
CA GLY A 18 -8.07 1.23 -4.22
C GLY A 18 -8.64 2.57 -3.77
N TRP A 19 -9.96 2.74 -3.83
CA TRP A 19 -10.64 3.96 -3.37
C TRP A 19 -10.46 4.20 -1.87
N LEU A 20 -10.63 3.15 -1.05
CA LEU A 20 -10.40 3.23 0.39
C LEU A 20 -8.94 3.63 0.69
N GLY A 21 -7.98 3.04 -0.04
CA GLY A 21 -6.57 3.38 0.07
C GLY A 21 -6.25 4.81 -0.35
N VAL A 22 -6.92 5.34 -1.36
CA VAL A 22 -6.79 6.75 -1.78
C VAL A 22 -7.34 7.68 -0.70
N ILE A 23 -8.55 7.44 -0.20
CA ILE A 23 -9.16 8.28 0.86
C ILE A 23 -8.28 8.26 2.12
N LEU A 24 -7.88 7.06 2.58
CA LEU A 24 -7.09 6.92 3.80
C LEU A 24 -5.71 7.55 3.66
N SER A 25 -5.05 7.37 2.51
CA SER A 25 -3.75 8.00 2.24
C SER A 25 -3.89 9.51 2.17
N PHE A 26 -4.92 10.03 1.51
CA PHE A 26 -5.19 11.46 1.41
C PHE A 26 -5.45 12.10 2.78
N LEU A 27 -6.32 11.48 3.59
CA LEU A 27 -6.58 11.93 4.95
C LEU A 27 -5.32 11.91 5.81
N ALA A 28 -4.54 10.84 5.73
CA ALA A 28 -3.27 10.73 6.46
C ALA A 28 -2.25 11.80 6.02
N THR A 29 -2.17 12.11 4.72
CA THR A 29 -1.32 13.19 4.21
C THR A 29 -1.74 14.54 4.75
N ILE A 30 -3.05 14.85 4.80
CA ILE A 30 -3.55 16.09 5.40
C ILE A 30 -3.19 16.16 6.88
N LEU A 31 -3.50 15.11 7.65
CA LEU A 31 -3.20 15.06 9.08
C LEU A 31 -1.71 15.24 9.36
N LEU A 32 -0.85 14.60 8.56
CA LEU A 32 0.59 14.71 8.70
C LEU A 32 1.12 16.09 8.28
N SER A 33 0.53 16.71 7.26
CA SER A 33 0.83 18.08 6.88
C SER A 33 0.46 19.08 7.97
N LEU A 34 -0.68 18.86 8.64
CA LEU A 34 -1.08 19.65 9.81
C LEU A 34 -0.15 19.41 11.00
N ALA A 35 0.21 18.15 11.27
CA ALA A 35 1.15 17.80 12.32
C ALA A 35 2.55 18.39 12.08
N LEU A 36 3.00 18.48 10.83
CA LEU A 36 4.21 19.19 10.44
C LEU A 36 4.08 20.71 10.66
N GLY A 37 2.91 21.29 10.42
CA GLY A 37 2.65 22.70 10.67
C GLY A 37 2.70 23.06 12.16
N PHE A 38 2.21 22.15 13.03
CA PHE A 38 2.23 22.30 14.49
C PHE A 38 3.39 21.55 15.16
N VAL A 39 4.46 21.26 14.41
CA VAL A 39 5.58 20.47 14.93
C VAL A 39 6.27 21.15 16.11
N ASP A 40 6.25 22.48 16.14
CA ASP A 40 6.87 23.28 17.19
C ASP A 40 6.09 23.16 18.51
N GLU A 41 4.77 23.25 18.45
CA GLU A 41 3.90 23.04 19.61
C GLU A 41 3.99 21.61 20.13
N ILE A 42 3.98 20.63 19.23
CA ILE A 42 4.11 19.21 19.59
C ILE A 42 5.47 18.95 20.25
N ALA A 43 6.56 19.48 19.69
CA ALA A 43 7.90 19.34 20.26
C ALA A 43 7.99 19.98 21.64
N GLN A 44 7.40 21.16 21.84
CA GLN A 44 7.36 21.82 23.15
C GLN A 44 6.53 21.05 24.17
N GLN A 45 5.38 20.48 23.77
CA GLN A 45 4.55 19.66 24.66
C GLN A 45 5.28 18.39 25.09
N ILE A 46 5.97 17.72 24.15
CA ILE A 46 6.77 16.53 24.46
C ILE A 46 7.94 16.88 25.37
N ALA A 47 8.65 17.97 25.11
CA ALA A 47 9.76 18.43 25.95
C ALA A 47 9.31 18.81 27.36
N LYS A 48 8.13 19.41 27.52
CA LYS A 48 7.54 19.72 28.84
C LYS A 48 7.08 18.48 29.59
N GLY A 49 6.62 17.45 28.87
CA GLY A 49 6.14 16.18 29.46
C GLY A 49 7.26 15.19 29.78
N SER A 50 8.43 15.31 29.14
CA SER A 50 9.59 14.49 29.46
C SER A 50 10.31 15.04 30.70
N GLU A 51 10.26 14.31 31.82
CA GLU A 51 11.12 14.56 33.00
C GLU A 51 12.62 14.46 32.67
N ASP A 52 12.97 13.84 31.52
CA ASP A 52 14.31 13.79 30.97
C ASP A 52 14.80 15.17 30.52
N SER A 53 15.35 15.91 31.47
CA SER A 53 16.05 17.19 31.36
C SER A 53 17.18 17.26 30.32
N ASN A 54 17.49 16.16 29.62
CA ASN A 54 18.60 16.09 28.68
C ASN A 54 18.21 16.26 27.20
N LYS A 55 16.92 16.24 26.85
CA LYS A 55 16.50 16.45 25.45
C LYS A 55 16.11 17.91 25.24
N THR A 56 16.95 18.62 24.50
CA THR A 56 16.64 20.00 24.11
C THR A 56 15.42 20.00 23.19
N ALA A 57 14.46 20.90 23.37
CA ALA A 57 13.28 21.01 22.50
C ALA A 57 13.65 21.07 21.00
N THR A 58 14.80 21.66 20.68
CA THR A 58 15.39 21.72 19.34
C THR A 58 15.75 20.35 18.76
N GLU A 59 16.26 19.42 19.56
CA GLU A 59 16.59 18.06 19.10
C GLU A 59 15.33 17.26 18.82
N ILE A 60 14.34 17.32 19.73
CA ILE A 60 13.04 16.66 19.56
C ILE A 60 12.36 17.17 18.28
N ARG A 61 12.35 18.49 18.08
CA ARG A 61 11.84 19.13 16.86
C ARG A 61 12.52 18.58 15.61
N SER A 62 13.85 18.54 15.60
CA SER A 62 14.62 18.08 14.44
C SER A 62 14.32 16.63 14.09
N VAL A 63 14.24 15.76 15.10
CA VAL A 63 13.87 14.35 14.92
C VAL A 63 12.44 14.22 14.40
N LEU A 64 11.48 14.96 14.96
CA LEU A 64 10.08 14.93 14.52
C LEU A 64 9.94 15.37 13.05
N ILE A 65 10.62 16.44 12.64
CA ILE A 65 10.60 16.91 11.25
C ILE A 65 11.13 15.82 10.31
N ILE A 66 12.24 15.18 10.65
CA ILE A 66 12.82 14.09 9.83
C ILE A 66 11.84 12.93 9.73
N VAL A 67 11.28 12.48 10.86
CA VAL A 67 10.34 11.34 10.92
C VAL A 67 9.07 11.65 10.11
N PHE A 68 8.46 12.82 10.32
CA PHE A 68 7.26 13.21 9.60
C PHE A 68 7.53 13.43 8.11
N SER A 69 8.68 13.96 7.72
CA SER A 69 9.06 14.12 6.31
C SER A 69 9.17 12.76 5.59
N VAL A 70 9.87 11.80 6.19
CA VAL A 70 9.99 10.43 5.66
C VAL A 70 8.61 9.76 5.60
N TYR A 71 7.80 9.91 6.64
CA TYR A 71 6.46 9.36 6.69
C TYR A 71 5.54 9.99 5.61
N LEU A 72 5.72 11.28 5.33
CA LEU A 72 4.98 11.98 4.28
C LEU A 72 5.31 11.42 2.91
N ALA A 73 6.60 11.26 2.61
CA ALA A 73 7.04 10.65 1.36
C ALA A 73 6.46 9.24 1.18
N LEU A 74 6.49 8.41 2.23
CA LEU A 74 5.88 7.07 2.22
C LEU A 74 4.37 7.12 1.97
N LYS A 75 3.64 8.08 2.56
CA LYS A 75 2.20 8.25 2.32
C LYS A 75 1.90 8.71 0.90
N VAL A 76 2.71 9.59 0.33
CA VAL A 76 2.56 10.01 -1.08
C VAL A 76 2.79 8.85 -2.04
N ILE A 77 3.80 8.02 -1.80
CA ILE A 77 4.03 6.79 -2.58
C ILE A 77 2.83 5.85 -2.46
N ASN A 78 2.29 5.67 -1.25
CA ASN A 78 1.11 4.83 -1.03
C ASN A 78 -0.16 5.39 -1.69
N LEU A 79 -0.32 6.72 -1.72
CA LEU A 79 -1.40 7.41 -2.43
C LEU A 79 -1.29 7.14 -3.92
N LEU A 80 -0.10 7.33 -4.50
CA LEU A 80 0.16 7.08 -5.93
C LEU A 80 -0.07 5.61 -6.27
N ALA A 81 0.42 4.70 -5.45
CA ALA A 81 0.21 3.27 -5.63
C ALA A 81 -1.29 2.89 -5.57
N SER A 82 -2.06 3.49 -4.65
CA SER A 82 -3.51 3.26 -4.55
C SER A 82 -4.26 3.84 -5.75
N ALA A 83 -3.86 5.02 -6.24
CA ALA A 83 -4.40 5.60 -7.46
C ALA A 83 -4.08 4.73 -8.70
N MET A 84 -2.86 4.19 -8.79
CA MET A 84 -2.47 3.24 -9.84
C MET A 84 -3.26 1.93 -9.73
N LEU A 85 -3.60 1.47 -8.53
CA LEU A 85 -4.47 0.32 -8.32
C LEU A 85 -5.86 0.55 -8.94
N VAL A 86 -6.49 1.69 -8.61
CA VAL A 86 -7.81 2.06 -9.19
C VAL A 86 -7.71 2.20 -10.71
N ALA A 87 -6.70 2.89 -11.22
CA ALA A 87 -6.51 3.06 -12.66
C ALA A 87 -6.22 1.71 -13.37
N GLY A 88 -5.48 0.82 -12.72
CA GLY A 88 -5.12 -0.51 -13.22
C GLY A 88 -6.30 -1.47 -13.28
N THR A 89 -7.19 -1.41 -12.30
CA THR A 89 -8.44 -2.19 -12.30
C THR A 89 -9.41 -1.69 -13.36
N VAL A 90 -9.61 -0.38 -13.49
CA VAL A 90 -10.49 0.20 -14.52
C VAL A 90 -9.96 -0.03 -15.94
N LYS A 91 -8.65 0.12 -16.17
CA LYS A 91 -8.03 -0.06 -17.50
C LYS A 91 -7.62 -1.52 -17.79
N GLU A 92 -7.92 -2.45 -16.88
CA GLU A 92 -7.50 -3.86 -16.94
C GLU A 92 -6.00 -4.02 -17.23
N ARG A 93 -5.15 -3.15 -16.65
CA ARG A 93 -3.69 -3.14 -16.82
C ARG A 93 -3.02 -3.71 -15.57
N HIS A 94 -2.68 -5.00 -15.61
CA HIS A 94 -2.05 -5.70 -14.48
C HIS A 94 -0.78 -5.01 -13.96
N LEU A 95 0.06 -4.44 -14.84
CA LEU A 95 1.30 -3.75 -14.45
C LEU A 95 1.06 -2.54 -13.52
N LEU A 96 -0.10 -1.89 -13.59
CA LEU A 96 -0.43 -0.75 -12.72
C LEU A 96 -0.81 -1.19 -11.29
N LEU A 97 -1.08 -2.48 -11.08
CA LEU A 97 -1.34 -3.02 -9.74
C LEU A 97 -0.05 -3.34 -8.97
N LEU A 98 1.09 -3.49 -9.68
CA LEU A 98 2.36 -3.88 -9.09
C LEU A 98 2.88 -2.92 -8.02
N PRO A 99 2.86 -1.58 -8.20
CA PRO A 99 3.37 -0.66 -7.18
C PRO A 99 2.62 -0.80 -5.85
N TRP A 100 1.30 -0.98 -5.90
CA TRP A 100 0.49 -1.21 -4.70
C TRP A 100 0.82 -2.54 -4.05
N LEU A 101 0.95 -3.60 -4.86
CA LEU A 101 1.24 -4.93 -4.37
C LEU A 101 2.63 -5.02 -3.74
N ILE A 102 3.65 -4.41 -4.34
CA ILE A 102 5.00 -4.37 -3.77
C ILE A 102 4.99 -3.57 -2.46
N ASN A 103 4.38 -2.38 -2.44
CA ASN A 103 4.34 -1.55 -1.23
C ASN A 103 3.63 -2.24 -0.07
N ASN A 104 2.44 -2.80 -0.31
CA ASN A 104 1.68 -3.51 0.72
C ASN A 104 2.32 -4.85 1.09
N GLY A 105 2.98 -5.53 0.16
CA GLY A 105 3.71 -6.76 0.44
C GLY A 105 4.89 -6.52 1.38
N VAL A 106 5.67 -5.45 1.15
CA VAL A 106 6.76 -5.04 2.04
C VAL A 106 6.21 -4.69 3.43
N LEU A 107 5.16 -3.88 3.50
CA LEU A 107 4.50 -3.53 4.78
C LEU A 107 3.99 -4.75 5.53
N LEU A 108 3.46 -5.74 4.81
CA LEU A 108 2.97 -6.98 5.41
C LEU A 108 4.13 -7.79 6.02
N VAL A 109 5.26 -7.92 5.32
CA VAL A 109 6.44 -8.63 5.85
C VAL A 109 6.97 -7.94 7.11
N PHE A 110 7.11 -6.61 7.08
CA PHE A 110 7.47 -5.84 8.27
C PHE A 110 6.43 -5.98 9.39
N GLY A 111 5.15 -6.01 9.04
CA GLY A 111 4.04 -6.26 9.95
C GLY A 111 4.16 -7.61 10.66
N ILE A 112 4.47 -8.69 9.93
CA ILE A 112 4.68 -10.02 10.53
C ILE A 112 5.88 -10.01 11.49
N ILE A 113 7.00 -9.41 11.10
CA ILE A 113 8.20 -9.36 11.94
C ILE A 113 7.94 -8.58 13.23
N THR A 114 7.31 -7.41 13.12
CA THR A 114 6.96 -6.56 14.28
C THR A 114 5.93 -7.22 15.18
N ASN A 115 4.96 -7.95 14.60
CA ASN A 115 3.98 -8.74 15.33
C ASN A 115 4.64 -9.86 16.17
N ILE A 116 5.57 -10.62 15.57
CA ILE A 116 6.33 -11.66 16.29
C ILE A 116 7.15 -11.04 17.43
N ALA A 117 7.82 -9.90 17.19
CA ALA A 117 8.59 -9.20 18.21
C ALA A 117 7.69 -8.69 19.35
N MET A 118 6.53 -8.12 19.02
CA MET A 118 5.54 -7.66 20.00
C MET A 118 4.98 -8.82 20.83
N LEU A 119 4.66 -9.95 20.18
CA LEU A 119 4.19 -11.15 20.87
C LEU A 119 5.24 -11.67 21.86
N ALA A 120 6.51 -11.68 21.49
CA ALA A 120 7.61 -12.07 22.38
C ALA A 120 7.73 -11.14 23.61
N GLN A 121 7.55 -9.82 23.43
CA GLN A 121 7.55 -8.86 24.54
C GLN A 121 6.37 -9.05 25.48
N ILE A 122 5.18 -9.31 24.94
CA ILE A 122 3.96 -9.53 25.72
C ILE A 122 4.10 -10.77 26.60
N ILE A 123 4.64 -11.87 26.05
CA ILE A 123 4.88 -13.11 26.80
C ILE A 123 5.89 -12.89 27.95
N GLY A 124 6.87 -12.01 27.77
CA GLY A 124 7.87 -11.71 28.81
C GLY A 124 7.36 -10.81 29.95
N ASN A 125 6.47 -9.85 29.66
CA ASN A 125 6.15 -8.77 30.59
C ASN A 125 4.75 -8.82 31.20
N THR A 126 3.83 -9.63 30.67
CA THR A 126 2.41 -9.58 31.06
C THR A 126 1.83 -10.95 31.38
N SER A 127 0.80 -10.99 32.22
CA SER A 127 0.05 -12.21 32.48
C SER A 127 -0.67 -12.65 31.21
N PHE A 128 -0.52 -13.92 30.82
CA PHE A 128 -1.09 -14.50 29.60
C PHE A 128 -2.59 -14.19 29.43
N LEU A 129 -3.37 -14.20 30.51
CA LEU A 129 -4.81 -13.93 30.47
C LEU A 129 -5.14 -12.48 30.08
N SER A 130 -4.34 -11.50 30.51
CA SER A 130 -4.52 -10.09 30.11
C SER A 130 -4.08 -9.81 28.67
N ALA A 131 -3.18 -10.63 28.14
CA ALA A 131 -2.63 -10.49 26.80
C ALA A 131 -3.55 -11.06 25.70
N LEU A 132 -4.34 -12.09 26.01
CA LEU A 132 -5.23 -12.78 25.07
C LEU A 132 -6.07 -11.84 24.16
N PRO A 133 -6.78 -10.83 24.66
CA PRO A 133 -7.59 -9.97 23.80
C PRO A 133 -6.74 -9.17 22.81
N ILE A 134 -5.57 -8.69 23.24
CA ILE A 134 -4.65 -7.93 22.40
C ILE A 134 -4.12 -8.83 21.27
N ILE A 135 -3.68 -10.03 21.61
CA ILE A 135 -3.18 -11.02 20.65
C ILE A 135 -4.26 -11.38 19.63
N PHE A 136 -5.50 -11.60 20.07
CA PHE A 136 -6.59 -11.96 19.16
C PHE A 136 -6.91 -10.85 18.15
N VAL A 137 -6.93 -9.59 18.60
CA VAL A 137 -7.15 -8.43 17.73
C VAL A 137 -6.00 -8.28 16.74
N ASP A 138 -4.77 -8.40 17.21
CA ASP A 138 -3.56 -8.23 16.42
C ASP A 138 -3.41 -9.33 15.35
N VAL A 139 -3.58 -10.60 15.72
CA VAL A 139 -3.62 -11.73 14.77
C VAL A 139 -4.78 -11.58 13.79
N GLY A 140 -5.95 -11.13 14.26
CA GLY A 140 -7.11 -10.86 13.40
C GLY A 140 -6.83 -9.79 12.35
N LEU A 141 -6.18 -8.68 12.73
CA LEU A 141 -5.77 -7.62 11.82
C LEU A 141 -4.70 -8.08 10.83
N LEU A 142 -3.76 -8.91 11.26
CA LEU A 142 -2.74 -9.50 10.40
C LEU A 142 -3.38 -10.42 9.34
N LEU A 143 -4.27 -11.32 9.77
CA LEU A 143 -5.02 -12.20 8.87
C LEU A 143 -5.89 -11.41 7.88
N LEU A 144 -6.54 -10.35 8.35
CA LEU A 144 -7.32 -9.46 7.49
C LEU A 144 -6.42 -8.81 6.42
N THR A 145 -5.27 -8.27 6.83
CA THR A 145 -4.30 -7.63 5.91
C THR A 145 -3.77 -8.64 4.89
N TRP A 146 -3.43 -9.85 5.34
CA TRP A 146 -3.03 -10.95 4.48
C TRP A 146 -4.12 -11.33 3.47
N TYR A 147 -5.35 -11.45 3.93
CA TYR A 147 -6.50 -11.76 3.07
C TYR A 147 -6.73 -10.68 2.03
N LEU A 148 -6.64 -9.40 2.44
CA LEU A 148 -6.81 -8.27 1.52
C LEU A 148 -5.72 -8.26 0.44
N TYR A 149 -4.47 -8.49 0.83
CA TYR A 149 -3.33 -8.62 -0.07
C TYR A 149 -3.51 -9.75 -1.08
N TYR A 150 -3.90 -10.93 -0.61
CA TYR A 150 -4.13 -12.10 -1.45
C TYR A 150 -5.29 -11.88 -2.44
N GLY A 151 -6.33 -11.13 -2.04
CA GLY A 151 -7.42 -10.71 -2.92
C GLY A 151 -6.93 -9.88 -4.11
N ILE A 152 -6.07 -8.88 -3.88
CA ILE A 152 -5.50 -8.05 -4.94
C ILE A 152 -4.48 -8.82 -5.79
N TYR A 153 -3.70 -9.72 -5.18
CA TYR A 153 -2.82 -10.61 -5.92
C TYR A 153 -3.60 -11.54 -6.87
N SER A 154 -4.73 -12.07 -6.42
CA SER A 154 -5.63 -12.87 -7.26
C SER A 154 -6.20 -12.03 -8.42
N LEU A 155 -6.51 -10.75 -8.19
CA LEU A 155 -6.97 -9.82 -9.22
C LEU A 155 -5.89 -9.55 -10.27
N PHE A 156 -4.65 -9.34 -9.82
CA PHE A 156 -3.50 -9.19 -10.70
C PHE A 156 -3.36 -10.39 -11.65
N LYS A 157 -3.37 -11.61 -11.10
CA LYS A 157 -3.28 -12.83 -11.91
C LYS A 157 -4.48 -13.03 -12.83
N GLN A 158 -5.69 -12.68 -12.39
CA GLN A 158 -6.88 -12.77 -13.25
C GLN A 158 -6.75 -11.86 -14.47
N ILE A 159 -6.35 -10.60 -14.28
CA ILE A 159 -6.15 -9.65 -15.38
C ILE A 159 -5.02 -10.10 -16.31
N GLN A 160 -3.96 -10.70 -15.75
CA GLN A 160 -2.88 -11.28 -16.56
C GLN A 160 -3.41 -12.43 -17.45
N ALA A 161 -4.15 -13.38 -16.88
CA ALA A 161 -4.72 -14.50 -17.62
C ALA A 161 -5.71 -14.03 -18.71
N SER A 162 -6.57 -13.05 -18.40
CA SER A 162 -7.49 -12.47 -19.40
C SER A 162 -6.76 -11.83 -20.58
N ARG A 163 -5.61 -11.19 -20.35
CA ARG A 163 -4.79 -10.60 -21.42
C ARG A 163 -4.09 -11.66 -22.27
N GLU A 164 -3.59 -12.72 -21.67
CA GLU A 164 -2.96 -13.82 -22.40
C GLU A 164 -3.95 -14.50 -23.35
N ILE A 165 -5.23 -14.60 -22.95
CA ILE A 165 -6.31 -15.11 -23.80
C ILE A 165 -6.68 -14.13 -24.92
N GLN A 166 -6.64 -12.82 -24.67
CA GLN A 166 -7.00 -11.80 -25.67
C GLN A 166 -5.88 -11.53 -26.69
N ARG A 167 -4.61 -11.72 -26.33
CA ARG A 167 -3.45 -11.41 -27.18
C ARG A 167 -3.44 -12.13 -28.55
N PRO A 168 -3.83 -13.42 -28.67
CA PRO A 168 -3.94 -14.12 -29.95
C PRO A 168 -5.09 -13.64 -30.84
N LEU A 169 -6.13 -13.01 -30.26
CA LEU A 169 -7.34 -12.61 -30.98
C LEU A 169 -7.22 -11.24 -31.65
N ILE A 170 -6.20 -10.46 -31.31
CA ILE A 170 -5.88 -9.20 -32.00
C ILE A 170 -4.92 -9.57 -33.14
N PRO A 171 -5.38 -9.65 -34.41
CA PRO A 171 -4.45 -9.83 -35.52
C PRO A 171 -3.43 -8.71 -35.46
N GLN A 172 -2.14 -9.07 -35.55
CA GLN A 172 -1.10 -8.04 -35.65
C GLN A 172 -1.49 -7.11 -36.80
N PRO A 173 -1.45 -5.78 -36.62
CA PRO A 173 -1.53 -4.90 -37.78
C PRO A 173 -0.44 -5.39 -38.71
N THR A 174 -0.85 -5.95 -39.84
CA THR A 174 0.06 -6.35 -40.90
C THR A 174 1.01 -5.18 -41.03
N GLN A 175 2.31 -5.44 -40.84
CA GLN A 175 3.31 -4.53 -41.33
C GLN A 175 2.95 -4.38 -42.80
N GLN A 176 2.23 -3.30 -43.15
CA GLN A 176 2.22 -2.73 -44.47
C GLN A 176 3.67 -2.29 -44.65
N THR A 177 4.53 -3.27 -44.93
CA THR A 177 5.71 -3.06 -45.72
C THR A 177 5.16 -2.36 -46.94
N ASN A 178 5.41 -1.05 -46.99
CA ASN A 178 5.23 -0.19 -48.14
C ASN A 178 6.08 -0.77 -49.27
N SER A 179 5.62 -1.89 -49.82
CA SER A 179 6.16 -2.57 -50.96
C SER A 179 5.53 -1.85 -52.13
N TYR A 180 5.99 -0.62 -52.37
CA TYR A 180 5.64 0.09 -53.59
C TYR A 180 6.08 -0.80 -54.75
N PRO A 181 5.17 -1.22 -55.64
CA PRO A 181 5.57 -1.95 -56.83
C PRO A 181 6.46 -1.04 -57.68
N SER A 182 7.74 -1.40 -57.79
CA SER A 182 8.71 -0.72 -58.64
C SER A 182 8.38 -0.99 -60.10
N TYR A 183 7.56 -0.14 -60.71
CA TYR A 183 7.33 -0.11 -62.16
C TYR A 183 8.40 0.73 -62.85
N THR A 184 9.65 0.29 -62.83
CA THR A 184 10.69 0.76 -63.75
C THR A 184 10.81 -0.28 -64.84
N LYS A 185 9.91 -0.20 -65.84
CA LYS A 185 10.11 0.43 -67.16
C LYS A 185 11.13 -0.32 -68.01
N ILE A 186 10.52 -0.96 -69.01
CA ILE A 186 11.04 -1.59 -70.23
C ILE A 186 12.11 -0.71 -70.90
#